data_AF-A0A9Q2XHB4-F1
#
_entry.id   AF-A0A9Q2XHB4-F1
#
_cell.length_a   1.000
_cell.length_b   1.000
_cell.length_c   1.000
_cell.angle_alpha   90.00
_cell.angle_beta   90.00
_cell.angle_gamma   90.00
#
_symmetry.space_group_name_H-M   'P 1'
#
loop_
_entity.id
_entity.type
_entity.pdbx_description
1 polymer ?
#
loop_
_entity_poly.entity_id
_entity_poly.type
_entity_poly.pdbx_seq_one_letter_code
_entity_poly.pdbx_strand_id
1 'polypeptide(L)'
;MGLPWAEIKLDDGLRGTPAFRRTLDLPEYHPSYVKIAPTHTAFYRGTNILDVQDSIDGAAESGIVVKIPDLVLYGSASKSAPLHFPHINNLLDENGTVAFEADTLIKLAQQGEFPLYQKGIGVLRREPDLFEVCELTVKHPGLEMTGAGYTKGWCYRRQQEGTWLREANEGECDCGSEITHGEHISALHIAEDFLNGTNAD
;
A
#
# COMPACT_ATOMS: atom_id res chain seq x y z
N MET A 1 32.54 26.13 10.86
CA MET A 1 31.67 27.12 11.54
C MET A 1 30.34 26.44 11.79
N GLY A 2 30.04 26.05 13.03
CA GLY A 2 28.79 25.38 13.38
C GLY A 2 27.71 26.42 13.65
N LEU A 3 26.68 26.48 12.80
CA LEU A 3 25.53 27.34 13.06
C LEU A 3 24.78 26.87 14.32
N PRO A 4 24.18 27.79 15.08
CA PRO A 4 23.42 27.45 16.27
C PRO A 4 22.20 26.59 15.91
N TRP A 5 21.98 25.56 16.73
CA TRP A 5 20.81 24.69 16.68
C TRP A 5 19.79 25.20 17.71
N ALA A 6 18.53 25.31 17.29
CA ALA A 6 17.41 25.68 18.15
C ALA A 6 16.57 24.43 18.44
N GLU A 7 16.18 24.24 19.70
CA GLU A 7 15.30 23.15 20.09
C GLU A 7 13.94 23.30 19.40
N ILE A 8 13.44 22.22 18.83
CA ILE A 8 12.09 22.13 18.28
C ILE A 8 11.16 21.97 19.48
N LYS A 9 10.44 23.04 19.82
CA LYS A 9 9.36 22.96 20.80
C LYS A 9 8.20 22.23 20.14
N LEU A 10 8.05 20.96 20.47
CA LEU A 10 6.87 20.17 20.14
C LEU A 10 5.75 20.60 21.09
N ASP A 11 4.57 20.90 20.57
CA ASP A 11 3.41 21.20 21.42
C ASP A 11 3.00 19.97 22.23
N ASP A 12 2.48 20.25 23.44
CA ASP A 12 2.32 19.34 24.57
C ASP A 12 1.84 17.92 24.21
N GLY A 13 2.72 16.94 24.44
CA GLY A 13 2.31 15.53 24.49
C GLY A 13 3.44 14.51 24.42
N LEU A 14 4.56 14.83 23.77
CA LEU A 14 5.67 13.89 23.61
C LEU A 14 6.84 14.28 24.53
N ARG A 15 6.89 13.66 25.71
CA ARG A 15 8.12 13.59 26.53
C ARG A 15 9.13 12.68 25.82
N GLY A 16 9.78 13.20 24.78
CA GLY A 16 10.81 12.51 24.01
C GLY A 16 12.18 13.17 24.13
N THR A 17 13.20 12.54 23.54
CA THR A 17 14.55 13.09 23.38
C THR A 17 14.47 14.46 22.69
N PRO A 18 15.15 15.51 23.21
CA PRO A 18 15.13 16.84 22.61
C PRO A 18 15.57 16.80 21.14
N ALA A 19 14.72 17.32 20.25
CA ALA A 19 15.04 17.46 18.83
C ALA A 19 15.43 18.90 18.55
N PHE A 20 16.41 19.11 17.66
CA PHE A 20 16.91 20.43 17.32
C PHE A 20 16.85 20.65 15.81
N ARG A 21 16.55 21.87 15.38
CA ARG A 21 16.64 22.34 13.98
C ARG A 21 17.62 23.50 13.88
N ARG A 22 18.22 23.70 12.71
CA ARG A 22 19.04 24.91 12.47
C ARG A 22 18.16 26.16 12.48
N THR A 23 18.64 27.23 13.08
CA THR A 23 17.91 28.52 13.14
C THR A 23 17.79 29.19 11.76
N LEU A 24 18.74 28.92 10.86
CA LEU A 24 18.77 29.43 9.49
C LEU A 24 19.38 28.35 8.59
N ASP A 25 18.65 27.89 7.58
CA ASP A 25 19.11 26.90 6.62
C ASP A 25 19.38 27.60 5.27
N LEU A 26 20.55 28.24 5.14
CA LEU A 26 20.97 28.81 3.87
C LEU A 26 21.88 27.83 3.11
N PRO A 27 21.67 27.62 1.80
CA PRO A 27 22.44 26.69 0.97
C PRO A 27 23.96 26.90 1.05
N GLU A 28 24.41 28.13 1.24
CA GLU A 28 25.82 28.52 1.21
C GLU A 28 26.60 28.09 2.47
N TYR A 29 25.90 27.63 3.52
CA TYR A 29 26.51 27.19 4.78
C TYR A 29 26.77 25.68 4.86
N HIS A 30 26.51 24.94 3.77
CA HIS A 30 26.79 23.51 3.68
C HIS A 30 28.19 23.29 3.08
N PRO A 31 29.19 22.80 3.84
CA PRO A 31 30.54 22.55 3.32
C PRO A 31 30.59 21.39 2.30
N SER A 32 29.49 20.66 2.17
CA SER A 32 29.29 19.63 1.15
C SER A 32 27.78 19.51 0.85
N TYR A 33 27.44 19.44 -0.44
CA TYR A 33 26.11 19.01 -0.89
C TYR A 33 26.01 17.49 -0.75
N VAL A 34 26.09 16.97 0.48
CA VAL A 34 25.70 15.58 0.71
C VAL A 34 24.20 15.56 0.59
N LYS A 35 23.70 14.92 -0.47
CA LYS A 35 22.27 14.70 -0.67
C LYS A 35 21.76 13.97 0.58
N ILE A 36 20.98 14.66 1.41
CA ILE A 36 20.51 14.14 2.70
C ILE A 36 19.64 12.88 2.48
N ALA A 37 19.03 12.77 1.30
CA ALA A 37 18.27 11.61 0.88
C ALA A 37 18.93 10.91 -0.33
N PRO A 38 19.11 9.57 -0.28
CA PRO A 38 19.49 8.76 -1.43
C PRO A 38 18.54 8.94 -2.63
N THR A 39 19.02 8.64 -3.83
CA THR A 39 18.22 8.71 -5.08
C THR A 39 17.02 7.76 -5.09
N HIS A 40 17.00 6.75 -4.22
CA HIS A 40 15.92 5.78 -4.10
C HIS A 40 14.84 6.18 -3.08
N THR A 41 15.01 7.28 -2.35
CA THR A 41 13.98 7.81 -1.44
C THR A 41 12.87 8.44 -2.25
N ALA A 42 11.62 8.02 -2.00
CA ALA A 42 10.45 8.65 -2.59
C ALA A 42 10.13 9.98 -1.90
N PHE A 43 9.90 11.02 -2.70
CA PHE A 43 9.33 12.30 -2.30
C PHE A 43 7.87 12.35 -2.76
N TYR A 44 7.04 11.50 -2.15
CA TYR A 44 5.64 11.32 -2.50
C TYR A 44 4.79 12.53 -2.10
N ARG A 45 3.83 12.91 -2.96
CA ARG A 45 2.98 14.10 -2.80
C ARG A 45 1.49 13.83 -3.02
N GLY A 46 1.06 12.60 -2.76
CA GLY A 46 -0.35 12.23 -2.88
C GLY A 46 -0.80 11.86 -4.31
N THR A 47 0.14 11.52 -5.18
CA THR A 47 -0.16 11.21 -6.59
C THR A 47 -0.88 9.87 -6.72
N ASN A 48 -2.01 9.82 -7.44
CA ASN A 48 -2.65 8.56 -7.76
C ASN A 48 -1.94 7.87 -8.93
N ILE A 49 -2.01 6.54 -9.01
CA ILE A 49 -1.33 5.77 -10.05
C ILE A 49 -1.82 6.17 -11.44
N LEU A 50 -3.14 6.20 -11.65
CA LEU A 50 -3.73 6.49 -12.96
C LEU A 50 -3.65 7.99 -13.35
N ASP A 51 -3.16 8.86 -12.46
CA ASP A 51 -2.87 10.26 -12.82
C ASP A 51 -1.54 10.37 -13.61
N VAL A 52 -0.65 9.39 -13.47
CA VAL A 52 0.72 9.44 -14.00
C VAL A 52 1.19 8.17 -14.72
N GLN A 53 0.42 7.08 -14.64
CA GLN A 53 0.67 5.83 -15.35
C GLN A 53 -0.57 5.46 -16.17
N ASP A 54 -0.37 4.93 -17.38
CA ASP A 54 -1.46 4.50 -18.25
C ASP A 54 -2.13 3.20 -17.78
N SER A 55 -1.39 2.37 -17.01
CA SER A 55 -1.84 1.06 -16.56
C SER A 55 -1.12 0.58 -15.30
N ILE A 56 -1.66 -0.46 -14.68
CA ILE A 56 -1.04 -1.19 -13.57
C ILE A 56 -0.59 -2.56 -14.10
N ASP A 57 0.71 -2.86 -14.04
CA ASP A 57 1.26 -4.11 -14.56
C ASP A 57 0.72 -5.32 -13.80
N GLY A 58 0.26 -6.33 -14.54
CA GLY A 58 -0.24 -7.59 -13.98
C GLY A 58 -1.77 -7.68 -13.84
N ALA A 59 -2.52 -6.61 -14.14
CA ALA A 59 -3.97 -6.69 -14.29
C ALA A 59 -4.33 -7.51 -15.54
N ALA A 60 -5.06 -8.61 -15.37
CA ALA A 60 -5.38 -9.54 -16.46
C ALA A 60 -6.63 -9.13 -17.29
N GLU A 61 -7.46 -8.23 -16.77
CA GLU A 61 -8.76 -7.84 -17.34
C GLU A 61 -8.99 -6.32 -17.18
N SER A 62 -10.20 -5.83 -17.52
CA SER A 62 -10.68 -4.55 -17.00
C SER A 62 -10.45 -4.50 -15.49
N GLY A 63 -10.16 -3.32 -14.95
CA GLY A 63 -9.89 -3.17 -13.53
C GLY A 63 -10.41 -1.84 -13.06
N ILE A 64 -10.87 -1.81 -11.81
CA ILE A 64 -11.24 -0.58 -11.13
C ILE A 64 -10.20 -0.26 -10.06
N VAL A 65 -9.88 1.03 -9.94
CA VAL A 65 -9.09 1.55 -8.83
C VAL A 65 -10.04 2.25 -7.85
N VAL A 66 -10.04 1.79 -6.60
CA VAL A 66 -10.86 2.30 -5.52
C VAL A 66 -9.96 2.97 -4.50
N LYS A 67 -10.22 4.24 -4.21
CA LYS A 67 -9.48 4.97 -3.18
C LYS A 67 -9.94 4.54 -1.79
N ILE A 68 -8.98 4.29 -0.91
CA ILE A 68 -9.18 3.81 0.46
C ILE A 68 -8.35 4.63 1.45
N PRO A 69 -8.75 4.68 2.73
CA PRO A 69 -7.94 5.30 3.77
C PRO A 69 -6.66 4.51 4.03
N ASP A 70 -5.58 5.21 4.39
CA ASP A 70 -4.28 4.62 4.70
C ASP A 70 -4.34 3.54 5.80
N LEU A 71 -5.33 3.61 6.68
CA LEU A 71 -5.61 2.61 7.73
C LEU A 71 -5.71 1.20 7.17
N VAL A 72 -6.16 1.01 5.93
CA VAL A 72 -6.22 -0.30 5.28
C VAL A 72 -4.84 -0.97 5.21
N LEU A 73 -3.76 -0.20 5.05
CA LEU A 73 -2.42 -0.75 4.85
C LEU A 73 -1.72 -1.22 6.13
N TYR A 74 -2.06 -0.65 7.29
CA TYR A 74 -1.39 -0.94 8.57
C TYR A 74 -2.36 -1.34 9.69
N GLY A 75 -3.65 -1.36 9.42
CA GLY A 75 -4.66 -1.87 10.33
C GLY A 75 -4.62 -3.40 10.45
N SER A 76 -5.31 -3.92 11.45
CA SER A 76 -5.44 -5.36 11.64
C SER A 76 -6.89 -5.71 11.91
N ALA A 77 -7.40 -6.71 11.21
CA ALA A 77 -8.71 -7.27 11.45
C ALA A 77 -8.60 -8.53 12.33
N SER A 78 -9.72 -8.98 12.89
CA SER A 78 -9.72 -10.24 13.63
C SER A 78 -9.39 -11.41 12.71
N LYS A 79 -8.42 -12.24 13.09
CA LYS A 79 -8.10 -13.48 12.37
C LYS A 79 -9.25 -14.50 12.35
N SER A 80 -10.23 -14.35 13.25
CA SER A 80 -11.43 -15.18 13.29
C SER A 80 -12.59 -14.64 12.45
N ALA A 81 -12.42 -13.48 11.81
CA ALA A 81 -13.44 -12.94 10.93
C ALA A 81 -13.64 -13.88 9.73
N PRO A 82 -14.89 -14.20 9.35
CA PRO A 82 -15.14 -14.99 8.16
C PRO A 82 -14.69 -14.22 6.94
N LEU A 83 -13.99 -14.87 6.01
CA LEU A 83 -13.56 -14.26 4.74
C LEU A 83 -14.77 -14.06 3.82
N HIS A 84 -15.58 -13.07 4.11
CA HIS A 84 -16.80 -12.76 3.39
C HIS A 84 -16.80 -11.27 3.05
N PHE A 85 -16.72 -10.98 1.75
CA PHE A 85 -16.50 -9.63 1.23
C PHE A 85 -17.58 -9.27 0.19
N PRO A 86 -18.84 -9.06 0.58
CA PRO A 86 -19.94 -8.86 -0.37
C PRO A 86 -19.74 -7.64 -1.29
N HIS A 87 -19.20 -6.52 -0.79
CA HIS A 87 -18.99 -5.33 -1.63
C HIS A 87 -17.79 -5.53 -2.57
N ILE A 88 -16.69 -6.11 -2.07
CA ILE A 88 -15.55 -6.47 -2.92
C ILE A 88 -15.97 -7.49 -3.99
N ASN A 89 -16.81 -8.47 -3.64
CA ASN A 89 -17.36 -9.45 -4.58
C ASN A 89 -18.12 -8.76 -5.72
N ASN A 90 -18.99 -7.78 -5.41
CA ASN A 90 -19.71 -7.02 -6.44
C ASN A 90 -18.75 -6.29 -7.38
N LEU A 91 -17.73 -5.62 -6.84
CA LEU A 91 -16.71 -4.95 -7.65
C LEU A 91 -15.95 -5.95 -8.55
N LEU A 92 -15.63 -7.13 -8.03
CA LEU A 92 -14.97 -8.19 -8.80
C LEU A 92 -15.87 -8.77 -9.89
N ASP A 93 -17.17 -8.90 -9.66
CA ASP A 93 -18.12 -9.41 -10.65
C ASP A 93 -18.32 -8.43 -11.80
N GLU A 94 -18.31 -7.13 -11.51
CA GLU A 94 -18.43 -6.07 -12.51
C GLU A 94 -17.14 -5.80 -13.28
N ASN A 95 -15.99 -5.84 -12.59
CA ASN A 95 -14.73 -5.33 -13.15
C ASN A 95 -13.71 -6.44 -13.42
N GLY A 96 -13.76 -7.57 -12.72
CA GLY A 96 -12.75 -8.64 -12.82
C GLY A 96 -11.59 -8.44 -11.84
N THR A 97 -10.92 -7.28 -11.90
CA THR A 97 -9.83 -6.90 -10.99
C THR A 97 -10.17 -5.64 -10.19
N VAL A 98 -9.77 -5.60 -8.92
CA VAL A 98 -9.93 -4.42 -8.05
C VAL A 98 -8.59 -4.04 -7.44
N ALA A 99 -8.19 -2.78 -7.59
CA ALA A 99 -7.04 -2.20 -6.94
C ALA A 99 -7.51 -1.22 -5.87
N PHE A 100 -7.22 -1.50 -4.61
CA PHE A 100 -7.47 -0.56 -3.52
C PHE A 100 -6.23 0.30 -3.31
N GLU A 101 -6.34 1.59 -3.59
CA GLU A 101 -5.24 2.55 -3.57
C GLU A 101 -5.36 3.48 -2.36
N ALA A 102 -4.32 3.52 -1.52
CA ALA A 102 -4.21 4.46 -0.41
C ALA A 102 -3.45 5.73 -0.83
N ASP A 103 -3.64 6.81 -0.07
CA ASP A 103 -2.95 8.08 -0.29
C ASP A 103 -1.62 8.16 0.49
N THR A 104 -0.91 7.04 0.55
CA THR A 104 0.39 6.94 1.22
C THR A 104 1.26 5.87 0.58
N LEU A 105 2.53 5.82 0.98
CA LEU A 105 3.50 4.82 0.56
C LEU A 105 4.13 4.14 1.78
N ILE A 106 4.08 2.81 1.82
CA ILE A 106 4.80 2.00 2.80
C ILE A 106 6.04 1.39 2.13
N LYS A 107 7.21 1.60 2.73
CA LYS A 107 8.45 1.00 2.22
C LYS A 107 8.46 -0.50 2.53
N LEU A 108 8.63 -1.32 1.49
CA LEU A 108 8.79 -2.77 1.63
C LEU A 108 10.18 -3.07 2.21
N ALA A 109 10.25 -3.40 3.50
CA ALA A 109 11.51 -3.62 4.23
C ALA A 109 12.40 -4.70 3.58
N GLN A 110 11.77 -5.68 2.92
CA GLN A 110 12.44 -6.84 2.31
C GLN A 110 13.19 -6.50 1.01
N GLN A 111 12.94 -5.31 0.41
CA GLN A 111 13.48 -4.92 -0.90
C GLN A 111 14.69 -3.95 -0.80
N GLY A 112 15.21 -3.71 0.41
CA GLY A 112 16.44 -2.96 0.63
C GLY A 112 16.43 -1.53 0.05
N GLU A 113 17.33 -1.27 -0.90
CA GLU A 113 17.49 0.04 -1.56
C GLU A 113 16.60 0.22 -2.80
N PHE A 114 15.84 -0.79 -3.22
CA PHE A 114 14.94 -0.62 -4.37
C PHE A 114 13.84 0.39 -4.02
N PRO A 115 13.53 1.35 -4.92
CA PRO A 115 12.51 2.37 -4.68
C PRO A 115 11.09 1.81 -4.91
N LEU A 116 10.81 0.63 -4.34
CA LEU A 116 9.54 -0.07 -4.45
C LEU A 116 8.77 0.11 -3.13
N TYR A 117 7.53 0.57 -3.26
CA TYR A 117 6.67 0.91 -2.14
C TYR A 117 5.31 0.24 -2.33
N GLN A 118 4.72 -0.25 -1.24
CA GLN A 118 3.31 -0.60 -1.23
C GLN A 118 2.49 0.69 -1.21
N LYS A 119 1.50 0.74 -2.07
CA LYS A 119 0.53 1.84 -2.17
C LYS A 119 -0.91 1.36 -1.92
N GLY A 120 -1.12 0.06 -1.82
CA GLY A 120 -2.45 -0.51 -1.82
C GLY A 120 -2.48 -2.02 -1.65
N ILE A 121 -3.65 -2.58 -1.92
CA ILE A 121 -3.88 -4.01 -2.06
C ILE A 121 -4.65 -4.29 -3.35
N GLY A 122 -4.24 -5.34 -4.06
CA GLY A 122 -4.87 -5.81 -5.29
C GLY A 122 -5.63 -7.10 -5.05
N VAL A 123 -6.75 -7.23 -5.76
CA VAL A 123 -7.50 -8.48 -5.89
C VAL A 123 -7.67 -8.79 -7.36
N LEU A 124 -6.94 -9.81 -7.84
CA LEU A 124 -6.86 -10.16 -9.25
C LEU A 124 -7.60 -11.46 -9.50
N ARG A 125 -8.52 -11.46 -10.46
CA ARG A 125 -9.14 -12.70 -10.94
C ARG A 125 -8.12 -13.54 -11.70
N ARG A 126 -7.97 -14.81 -11.31
CA ARG A 126 -7.10 -15.80 -11.98
C ARG A 126 -7.93 -16.82 -12.77
N GLU A 127 -9.05 -17.23 -12.20
CA GLU A 127 -10.05 -18.12 -12.80
C GLU A 127 -11.45 -17.69 -12.34
N PRO A 128 -12.55 -18.27 -12.86
CA PRO A 128 -13.87 -18.10 -12.27
C PRO A 128 -13.84 -18.42 -10.77
N ASP A 129 -14.25 -17.43 -9.96
CA ASP A 129 -14.27 -17.48 -8.50
C ASP A 129 -12.92 -17.70 -7.81
N LEU A 130 -11.78 -17.67 -8.52
CA LEU A 130 -10.44 -17.75 -7.96
C LEU A 130 -9.75 -16.39 -8.03
N PHE A 131 -9.40 -15.84 -6.87
CA PHE A 131 -8.82 -14.52 -6.74
C PHE A 131 -7.46 -14.58 -6.04
N GLU A 132 -6.48 -13.87 -6.60
CA GLU A 132 -5.20 -13.63 -5.95
C GLU A 132 -5.27 -12.30 -5.18
N VAL A 133 -4.88 -12.35 -3.90
CA VAL A 133 -4.79 -11.18 -3.03
C VAL A 133 -3.32 -10.84 -2.82
N CYS A 134 -2.91 -9.66 -3.29
CA CYS A 134 -1.51 -9.25 -3.36
C CYS A 134 -1.32 -7.76 -3.06
N GLU A 135 -0.07 -7.30 -2.95
CA GLU A 135 0.20 -5.88 -2.73
C GLU A 135 0.09 -5.13 -4.05
N LEU A 136 -0.56 -3.96 -4.00
CA LEU A 136 -0.43 -2.96 -5.05
C LEU A 136 0.84 -2.14 -4.75
N THR A 137 1.77 -2.13 -5.69
CA THR A 137 3.08 -1.53 -5.52
C THR A 137 3.38 -0.48 -6.57
N VAL A 138 4.25 0.47 -6.21
CA VAL A 138 4.76 1.49 -7.11
C VAL A 138 6.26 1.62 -7.00
N LYS A 139 6.89 1.88 -8.15
CA LYS A 139 8.29 2.26 -8.23
C LYS A 139 8.39 3.79 -8.22
N HIS A 140 9.00 4.36 -7.18
CA HIS A 140 9.01 5.82 -6.97
C HIS A 140 10.40 6.36 -6.58
N PRO A 141 11.38 6.39 -7.51
CA PRO A 141 12.69 6.99 -7.26
C PRO A 141 12.61 8.53 -7.23
N GLY A 142 12.93 9.15 -6.11
CA GLY A 142 12.95 10.60 -6.02
C GLY A 142 11.56 11.19 -6.18
N LEU A 143 11.37 12.08 -7.17
CA LEU A 143 10.17 12.91 -7.29
C LEU A 143 9.06 12.28 -8.13
N GLU A 144 9.34 11.21 -8.86
CA GLU A 144 8.43 10.68 -9.87
C GLU A 144 8.12 9.21 -9.60
N MET A 145 6.83 8.87 -9.77
CA MET A 145 6.39 7.49 -9.91
C MET A 145 6.73 7.03 -11.33
N THR A 146 7.50 5.95 -11.44
CA THR A 146 8.02 5.44 -12.72
C THR A 146 7.43 4.08 -13.10
N GLY A 147 6.48 3.58 -12.31
CA GLY A 147 5.83 2.30 -12.57
C GLY A 147 4.88 1.90 -11.45
N ALA A 148 3.88 1.09 -11.78
CA ALA A 148 2.92 0.52 -10.87
C ALA A 148 2.61 -0.93 -11.26
N GLY A 149 2.42 -1.80 -10.28
CA GLY A 149 2.15 -3.20 -10.53
C GLY A 149 1.76 -3.97 -9.27
N TYR A 150 1.51 -5.25 -9.43
CA TYR A 150 1.15 -6.14 -8.34
C TYR A 150 2.30 -7.08 -7.97
N THR A 151 2.46 -7.35 -6.68
CA THR A 151 3.29 -8.47 -6.23
C THR A 151 2.56 -9.79 -6.43
N LYS A 152 3.26 -10.90 -6.21
CA LYS A 152 2.60 -12.21 -6.08
C LYS A 152 1.91 -12.29 -4.72
N GLY A 153 0.68 -12.76 -4.74
CA GLY A 153 -0.19 -12.95 -3.60
C GLY A 153 -0.53 -14.40 -3.33
N TRP A 154 -1.44 -14.63 -2.39
CA TRP A 154 -2.07 -15.93 -2.16
C TRP A 154 -3.43 -15.99 -2.84
N CYS A 155 -3.79 -17.19 -3.29
CA CYS A 155 -5.06 -17.42 -3.98
C CYS A 155 -6.16 -17.89 -3.03
N TYR A 156 -7.38 -17.41 -3.27
CA TYR A 156 -8.58 -17.71 -2.50
C TYR A 156 -9.75 -17.96 -3.46
N ARG A 157 -10.49 -19.04 -3.22
CA ARG A 157 -11.66 -19.40 -4.01
C ARG A 157 -12.94 -19.01 -3.29
N ARG A 158 -13.76 -18.21 -3.97
CA ARG A 158 -15.11 -17.85 -3.54
C ARG A 158 -16.04 -19.06 -3.66
N GLN A 159 -16.74 -19.37 -2.59
CA GLN A 159 -17.75 -20.43 -2.51
C GLN A 159 -19.12 -19.89 -2.90
N GLN A 160 -20.09 -20.79 -3.09
CA GLN A 160 -21.46 -20.40 -3.47
C GLN A 160 -22.14 -19.48 -2.45
N GLU A 161 -21.84 -19.63 -1.16
CA GLU A 161 -22.33 -18.71 -0.11
C GLU A 161 -21.59 -17.35 -0.07
N GLY A 162 -20.62 -17.12 -0.95
CA GLY A 162 -19.85 -15.88 -1.04
C GLY A 162 -18.70 -15.76 -0.04
N THR A 163 -18.43 -16.79 0.76
CA THR A 163 -17.22 -16.91 1.60
C THR A 163 -16.02 -17.32 0.75
N TRP A 164 -14.82 -16.96 1.18
CA TRP A 164 -13.58 -17.26 0.48
C TRP A 164 -12.80 -18.31 1.26
N LEU A 165 -12.24 -19.29 0.56
CA LEU A 165 -11.37 -20.31 1.13
C LEU A 165 -9.99 -20.22 0.50
N ARG A 166 -8.95 -20.34 1.32
CA ARG A 166 -7.57 -20.40 0.83
C ARG A 166 -7.42 -21.61 -0.10
N GLU A 167 -6.93 -21.37 -1.32
CA GLU A 167 -6.65 -22.41 -2.30
C GLU A 167 -5.25 -22.21 -2.86
N ALA A 168 -4.34 -23.15 -2.59
CA ALA A 168 -3.00 -23.09 -3.14
C ALA A 168 -3.06 -23.21 -4.67
N ASN A 169 -2.38 -22.30 -5.37
CA ASN A 169 -2.36 -22.26 -6.82
C ASN A 169 -0.93 -22.19 -7.38
N GLU A 170 -0.71 -22.72 -8.58
CA GLU A 170 0.58 -22.61 -9.25
C GLU A 170 0.90 -21.13 -9.55
N GLY A 171 2.09 -20.68 -9.14
CA GLY A 171 2.56 -19.33 -9.39
C GLY A 171 2.25 -18.28 -8.32
N GLU A 172 1.53 -18.66 -7.25
CA GLU A 172 1.31 -17.83 -6.07
C GLU A 172 2.63 -17.48 -5.33
N CYS A 173 2.56 -16.58 -4.35
CA CYS A 173 3.70 -16.25 -3.51
C CYS A 173 4.18 -17.46 -2.70
N ASP A 174 5.47 -17.78 -2.83
CA ASP A 174 6.13 -18.92 -2.20
C ASP A 174 6.80 -18.59 -0.86
N CYS A 175 6.60 -17.38 -0.33
CA CYS A 175 7.27 -16.93 0.91
C CYS A 175 6.86 -17.72 2.17
N GLY A 176 5.71 -18.41 2.14
CA GLY A 176 5.19 -19.20 3.27
C GLY A 176 4.79 -18.37 4.50
N SER A 177 4.75 -17.03 4.40
CA SER A 177 4.48 -16.14 5.52
C SER A 177 2.97 -15.93 5.73
N GLU A 178 2.39 -16.71 6.64
CA GLU A 178 1.00 -16.49 7.09
C GLU A 178 0.78 -15.10 7.70
N ILE A 179 1.83 -14.48 8.23
CA ILE A 179 1.75 -13.11 8.78
C ILE A 179 1.49 -12.13 7.64
N THR A 180 2.33 -12.14 6.61
CA THR A 180 2.24 -11.21 5.48
C THR A 180 0.92 -11.36 4.74
N HIS A 181 0.51 -12.59 4.45
CA HIS A 181 -0.77 -12.82 3.76
C HIS A 181 -1.98 -12.62 4.69
N GLY A 182 -1.82 -12.79 6.00
CA GLY A 182 -2.83 -12.40 7.00
C GLY A 182 -3.03 -10.89 7.08
N GLU A 183 -1.97 -10.09 6.88
CA GLU A 183 -2.06 -8.63 6.76
C GLU A 183 -2.80 -8.22 5.50
N HIS A 184 -2.57 -8.91 4.37
CA HIS A 184 -3.34 -8.70 3.14
C HIS A 184 -4.84 -8.96 3.35
N ILE A 185 -5.19 -10.06 4.03
CA ILE A 185 -6.58 -10.35 4.38
C ILE A 185 -7.16 -9.32 5.36
N SER A 186 -6.36 -8.85 6.32
CA SER A 186 -6.79 -7.78 7.24
C SER A 186 -7.12 -6.50 6.48
N ALA A 187 -6.30 -6.15 5.50
CA ALA A 187 -6.54 -5.01 4.63
C ALA A 187 -7.86 -5.17 3.85
N LEU A 188 -8.16 -6.35 3.31
CA LEU A 188 -9.45 -6.59 2.64
C LEU A 188 -10.65 -6.43 3.57
N HIS A 189 -10.56 -6.88 4.83
CA HIS A 189 -11.63 -6.65 5.81
C HIS A 189 -11.88 -5.16 6.06
N ILE A 190 -10.82 -4.39 6.24
CA ILE A 190 -10.94 -2.95 6.50
C ILE A 190 -11.46 -2.23 5.25
N ALA A 191 -11.03 -2.65 4.06
CA ALA A 191 -11.54 -2.12 2.80
C ALA A 191 -13.04 -2.44 2.62
N GLU A 192 -13.47 -3.66 2.93
CA GLU A 192 -14.87 -4.07 2.91
C GLU A 192 -15.72 -3.23 3.88
N ASP A 193 -15.25 -3.00 5.11
CA ASP A 193 -15.93 -2.15 6.09
C ASP A 193 -16.05 -0.70 5.60
N PHE A 194 -15.00 -0.17 4.95
CA PHE A 194 -15.01 1.15 4.34
C PHE A 194 -16.02 1.26 3.19
N LEU A 195 -16.09 0.27 2.31
CA LEU A 195 -17.07 0.20 1.23
C LEU A 195 -18.51 0.15 1.78
N ASN A 196 -18.74 -0.62 2.83
CA ASN A 196 -20.04 -0.70 3.49
C ASN A 196 -20.48 0.66 4.07
N GLY A 197 -19.57 1.38 4.73
CA GLY A 197 -19.84 2.73 5.25
C GLY A 197 -20.11 3.78 4.17
N THR A 198 -19.50 3.64 2.99
CA THR A 198 -19.65 4.59 1.88
C THR A 198 -21.00 4.43 1.15
N ASN A 199 -21.60 3.24 1.18
CA ASN A 199 -22.94 2.99 0.60
C ASN A 199 -24.11 3.42 1.50
N ALA A 200 -23.83 3.96 2.69
CA ALA A 200 -24.84 4.41 3.66
C ALA A 200 -25.13 5.92 3.61
N ASP A 201 -24.41 6.67 2.77
CA ASP A 201 -24.60 8.10 2.49
C ASP A 201 -25.21 8.33 1.09
#